data_AF-A0A8B6XBS9-F1
#
_entry.id   AF-A0A8B6XBS9-F1
#
_cell.length_a   1.000
_cell.length_b   1.000
_cell.length_c   1.000
_cell.angle_alpha   90.00
_cell.angle_beta   90.00
_cell.angle_gamma   90.00
#
_symmetry.space_group_name_H-M   'P 1'
#
loop_
_entity.id
_entity.type
_entity.pdbx_description
1 polymer ?
#
loop_
_entity_poly.entity_id
_entity_poly.type
_entity_poly.pdbx_seq_one_letter_code
_entity_poly.pdbx_strand_id
1 'polypeptide(L)'
;MHKQFERDAVRVEIQKWGNSAAVRLSALLLKEAGMQVGQRLELRVEVGRLVLELASESLDDLLAVMTPENQHGPGLNGPAMGAEVW
;
A
#
# COMPACT_ATOMS: atom_id res chain seq x y z
N MET A 1 10.40 21.47 10.17
CA MET A 1 11.13 20.85 11.31
C MET A 1 11.28 19.36 11.02
N HIS A 2 12.29 18.98 10.23
CA HIS A 2 12.56 17.57 9.90
C HIS A 2 13.32 16.97 11.08
N LYS A 3 12.66 16.13 11.89
CA LYS A 3 13.38 15.35 12.90
C LYS A 3 14.09 14.20 12.18
N GLN A 4 15.41 14.32 12.15
CA GLN A 4 16.38 13.28 11.87
C GLN A 4 16.12 12.10 12.84
N PHE A 5 15.50 11.02 12.37
CA PHE A 5 15.38 9.74 13.10
C PHE A 5 16.32 8.70 12.47
N GLU A 6 17.61 8.99 12.48
CA GLU A 6 18.54 7.91 12.79
C GLU A 6 18.42 7.70 14.30
N ARG A 7 18.12 6.47 14.76
CA ARG A 7 18.44 5.88 16.10
C ARG A 7 17.36 4.91 16.55
N ASP A 8 17.35 3.72 15.94
CA ASP A 8 17.66 2.46 16.63
C ASP A 8 17.48 1.32 15.63
N ALA A 9 18.60 0.79 15.14
CA ALA A 9 18.57 -0.36 14.25
C ALA A 9 18.08 -1.60 15.04
N VAL A 10 16.86 -2.06 14.74
CA VAL A 10 16.32 -3.29 15.32
C VAL A 10 16.90 -4.48 14.57
N ARG A 11 17.48 -5.44 15.29
CA ARG A 11 17.88 -6.71 14.70
C ARG A 11 16.64 -7.55 14.47
N VAL A 12 16.43 -7.95 13.22
CA VAL A 12 15.37 -8.85 12.80
C VAL A 12 15.98 -10.02 12.06
N GLU A 13 15.26 -11.14 12.00
CA GLU A 13 15.68 -12.34 11.30
C GLU A 13 14.70 -12.63 10.16
N ILE A 14 15.23 -13.15 9.05
CA ILE A 14 14.42 -13.69 7.96
C ILE A 14 13.93 -15.08 8.38
N GLN A 15 12.61 -15.26 8.39
CA GLN A 15 11.96 -16.52 8.77
C GLN A 15 11.18 -17.11 7.61
N LYS A 16 11.01 -18.45 7.61
CA LYS A 16 10.16 -19.14 6.62
C LYS A 16 8.68 -18.85 6.90
N TRP A 17 7.95 -18.42 5.87
CA TRP A 17 6.50 -18.27 5.87
C TRP A 17 5.93 -18.98 4.64
N GLY A 18 5.41 -20.20 4.83
CA GLY A 18 4.97 -21.07 3.73
C GLY A 18 6.14 -21.41 2.80
N ASN A 19 5.97 -21.13 1.50
CA ASN A 19 7.01 -21.32 0.47
C ASN A 19 7.95 -20.11 0.32
N SER A 20 7.77 -19.07 1.14
CA SER A 20 8.51 -17.81 1.04
C SER A 20 9.24 -17.49 2.34
N ALA A 21 9.99 -16.40 2.31
CA ALA A 21 10.69 -15.86 3.46
C ALA A 21 10.05 -14.51 3.87
N ALA A 22 10.07 -14.20 5.16
CA ALA A 22 9.44 -13.02 5.73
C ALA A 22 10.28 -12.43 6.85
N VAL A 23 10.21 -11.11 7.02
CA VAL A 23 10.77 -10.38 8.15
C VAL A 23 9.62 -9.91 9.04
N ARG A 24 9.73 -10.11 10.36
CA ARG A 24 8.73 -9.63 11.30
C ARG A 24 8.92 -8.13 11.55
N LEU A 25 7.95 -7.33 11.16
CA LEU A 25 7.88 -5.91 11.48
C LEU A 25 7.04 -5.72 12.74
N SER A 26 7.58 -5.07 13.76
CA SER A 26 6.84 -4.78 14.99
C SER A 26 5.76 -3.72 14.74
N ALA A 27 4.72 -3.71 15.58
CA ALA A 27 3.66 -2.69 15.48
C ALA A 27 4.21 -1.27 15.65
N LEU A 28 5.29 -1.10 16.43
CA LEU A 28 5.98 0.18 16.59
C LEU A 28 6.62 0.64 15.28
N LEU A 29 7.37 -0.24 14.61
CA LEU A 29 8.01 0.07 13.32
C LEU A 29 6.98 0.43 12.24
N LEU A 30 5.87 -0.31 12.17
CA LEU A 30 4.78 -0.01 11.24
C LEU A 30 4.17 1.38 11.52
N LYS A 31 3.91 1.69 12.79
CA LYS A 31 3.36 2.99 13.20
C LYS A 31 4.29 4.14 12.85
N GLU A 32 5.60 4.00 13.09
CA GLU A 32 6.59 5.01 12.76
C GLU A 32 6.76 5.20 11.26
N ALA A 33 6.68 4.11 10.48
CA ALA A 33 6.71 4.15 9.03
C ALA A 33 5.38 4.62 8.39
N GLY A 34 4.33 4.87 9.19
CA GLY A 34 3.00 5.22 8.67
C GLY A 34 2.33 4.11 7.87
N MET A 35 2.73 2.86 8.11
CA MET A 35 2.26 1.67 7.40
C MET A 35 1.24 0.89 8.23
N GLN A 36 0.33 0.19 7.54
CA GLN A 36 -0.70 -0.64 8.16
C GLN A 36 -0.69 -2.06 7.59
N VAL A 37 -1.13 -3.04 8.40
CA VAL A 37 -1.29 -4.42 7.95
C VAL A 37 -2.35 -4.47 6.85
N GLY A 38 -2.03 -5.16 5.74
CA GLY A 38 -2.91 -5.26 4.56
C GLY A 38 -2.75 -4.13 3.55
N GLN A 39 -1.94 -3.11 3.84
CA GLN A 39 -1.60 -2.07 2.87
C GLN A 39 -0.73 -2.64 1.75
N ARG A 40 -0.95 -2.17 0.51
CA ARG A 40 -0.08 -2.52 -0.62
C ARG A 40 1.23 -1.75 -0.53
N LEU A 41 2.33 -2.47 -0.68
CA LEU A 41 3.69 -1.95 -0.60
C LEU A 41 4.47 -2.42 -1.84
N GLU A 42 5.42 -1.61 -2.27
CA GLU A 42 6.42 -2.01 -3.25
C GLU A 42 7.73 -2.37 -2.55
N LEU A 43 8.30 -3.52 -2.92
CA LEU A 43 9.59 -3.98 -2.43
C LEU A 43 10.57 -4.04 -3.60
N ARG A 44 11.68 -3.31 -3.49
CA ARG A 44 12.75 -3.30 -4.52
C ARG A 44 14.12 -3.46 -3.90
N VAL A 45 15.09 -3.85 -4.74
CA VAL A 45 16.50 -3.96 -4.36
C VAL A 45 17.25 -2.76 -4.92
N GLU A 46 17.83 -1.94 -4.05
CA GLU A 46 18.69 -0.81 -4.43
C GLU A 46 20.04 -0.95 -3.75
N VAL A 47 21.12 -1.06 -4.54
CA VAL A 47 22.50 -1.08 -4.04
C VAL A 47 22.71 -2.11 -2.91
N GLY A 48 22.14 -3.31 -3.09
CA GLY A 48 22.21 -4.40 -2.12
C GLY A 48 21.32 -4.24 -0.88
N ARG A 49 20.42 -3.25 -0.86
CA ARG A 49 19.45 -3.02 0.22
C ARG A 49 18.04 -3.34 -0.26
N LEU A 50 17.24 -3.94 0.61
CA LEU A 50 15.79 -4.02 0.40
C LEU A 50 15.16 -2.70 0.82
N VAL A 51 14.48 -2.04 -0.13
CA VAL A 51 13.74 -0.81 0.08
C VAL A 51 12.26 -1.13 -0.04
N LEU A 52 11.50 -0.82 1.02
CA LEU A 52 10.07 -1.06 1.13
C LEU A 52 9.36 0.29 1.24
N GLU A 53 8.45 0.56 0.31
CA GLU A 53 7.72 1.82 0.23
C GLU A 53 6.22 1.57 0.02
N LEU A 54 5.39 2.57 0.31
CA LEU A 54 3.96 2.50 0.00
C LEU A 54 3.78 2.37 -1.52
N ALA A 55 2.96 1.43 -1.94
CA ALA A 55 2.57 1.38 -3.35
C ALA A 55 1.74 2.64 -3.65
N SER A 56 2.24 3.48 -4.54
CA SER A 56 1.49 4.61 -5.09
C SER A 56 1.04 4.25 -6.49
N GLU A 57 -0.26 4.24 -6.72
CA GLU A 57 -0.81 4.20 -8.08
C GLU A 57 -0.98 5.65 -8.53
N SER A 58 -0.39 6.02 -9.66
CA SER A 58 -0.67 7.33 -10.25
C SER A 58 -2.06 7.31 -10.90
N LEU A 59 -2.66 8.49 -11.10
CA LEU A 59 -3.90 8.58 -11.87
C LEU A 59 -3.72 7.96 -13.27
N ASP A 60 -2.55 8.17 -13.89
CA ASP A 60 -2.25 7.61 -15.20
C ASP A 60 -2.20 6.07 -15.17
N ASP A 61 -1.62 5.46 -14.13
CA ASP A 61 -1.60 4.00 -13.96
C ASP A 61 -3.01 3.44 -13.78
N LEU A 62 -3.85 4.13 -13.00
CA LEU A 62 -5.25 3.75 -12.80
C LEU A 62 -6.06 3.86 -14.09
N LEU A 63 -5.83 4.90 -14.88
CA LEU A 63 -6.51 5.08 -16.17
C LEU A 63 -6.02 4.07 -17.21
N ALA A 64 -4.74 3.69 -17.18
CA ALA A 64 -4.15 2.74 -18.12
C ALA A 64 -4.77 1.33 -18.02
N VAL A 65 -5.29 0.96 -16.85
CA VAL A 65 -5.97 -0.34 -16.64
C VAL A 65 -7.48 -0.28 -16.93
N MET A 66 -8.05 0.88 -17.25
CA MET A 66 -9.45 0.98 -17.65
C MET A 66 -9.65 0.47 -19.08
N THR A 67 -10.64 -0.41 -19.26
CA THR A 67 -11.04 -0.96 -20.56
C THR A 67 -12.53 -0.74 -20.77
N PRO A 68 -13.04 -0.74 -22.03
CA PRO A 68 -14.47 -0.64 -22.28
C PRO A 68 -15.31 -1.70 -21.53
N GLU A 69 -14.73 -2.87 -21.27
CA GLU A 69 -15.38 -3.98 -20.57
C GLU A 69 -15.41 -3.82 -19.04
N ASN A 70 -14.48 -3.07 -18.44
CA ASN A 70 -14.44 -2.82 -17.00
C ASN A 70 -15.00 -1.44 -16.61
N GLN A 71 -15.40 -0.64 -17.58
CA GLN A 71 -16.08 0.63 -17.35
C GLN A 71 -17.47 0.38 -16.73
N HIS A 72 -17.63 0.82 -15.49
CA HIS A 72 -18.92 0.88 -14.84
C HIS A 72 -19.77 1.98 -15.47
N GLY A 73 -20.97 1.66 -15.92
CA GLY A 73 -21.95 2.65 -16.37
C GLY A 73 -22.44 3.55 -15.22
N PRO A 74 -23.35 4.50 -15.50
CA PRO A 74 -23.95 5.33 -14.48
C PRO A 74 -24.55 4.45 -13.37
N GLY A 75 -24.03 4.57 -12.15
CA GLY A 75 -24.49 3.80 -10.97
C GLY A 75 -25.90 4.20 -10.49
N LEU A 76 -26.64 4.98 -11.28
CA LEU A 76 -27.91 5.62 -10.94
C LEU A 76 -29.12 4.92 -11.57
N ASN A 77 -28.97 3.68 -12.02
CA ASN A 77 -30.06 2.91 -12.66
C ASN A 77 -31.09 2.36 -11.64
N GLY A 78 -30.98 2.76 -10.36
CA GLY A 78 -31.89 2.36 -9.28
C GLY A 78 -32.90 3.46 -8.94
N PRO A 79 -33.95 3.14 -8.16
CA PRO A 79 -34.82 4.15 -7.59
C PRO A 79 -34.03 5.09 -6.69
N ALA A 80 -34.43 6.36 -6.61
CA ALA A 80 -33.78 7.33 -5.73
C ALA A 80 -33.79 6.83 -4.26
N MET A 81 -32.61 6.79 -3.66
CA MET A 81 -32.32 6.41 -2.29
C MET A 81 -31.73 7.61 -1.53
N GLY A 82 -32.50 8.20 -0.63
CA GLY A 82 -32.04 9.34 0.17
C GLY A 82 -32.13 10.69 -0.57
N ALA A 83 -31.21 11.60 -0.30
CA ALA A 83 -31.28 13.02 -0.74
C ALA A 83 -30.60 13.29 -2.10
N GLU A 84 -30.63 12.31 -3.00
CA GLU A 84 -29.97 12.36 -4.31
C GLU A 84 -30.84 12.95 -5.43
N VAL A 85 -32.07 13.36 -5.09
CA VAL A 85 -32.94 14.18 -5.95
C VAL A 85 -32.63 15.66 -5.66
N TRP A 86 -32.09 16.37 -6.66
CA TRP A 86 -31.78 17.81 -6.59
C TRP A 86 -32.86 18.64 -7.28
#